data_AF-H2U1N7-F1
#
_entry.id   AF-H2U1N7-F1
#
_cell.length_a   1.000
_cell.length_b   1.000
_cell.length_c   1.000
_cell.angle_alpha   90.00
_cell.angle_beta   90.00
_cell.angle_gamma   90.00
#
_symmetry.space_group_name_H-M   'P 1'
#
loop_
_entity.id
_entity.type
_entity.pdbx_description
1 polymer ?
#
loop_
_entity_poly.entity_id
_entity_poly.type
_entity_poly.pdbx_seq_one_letter_code
_entity_poly.pdbx_strand_id
1 'polypeptide(L)'
;MRKSHSVREYSTSTRRSGPVTSFSRTSFGNLGSSAGGSYGSSSGFGSSGFGSSGFASGGGGGGSYSSSSMIGGGGGGFGYSNAAMIAPTITAVQVNRSLLAPLNLEIDPNIQAVRTQEKEQIKTLNNRFASFIDKVRFLEQQNKMLETKWSLLQEQTTTRSNIDSMFEAYISNLRRQLDGLGNEKVKLEGELRNMQGLVEDFKKKYEDEINKRAAAENEFVLLKKDVDAAYMNKVELEAKADALQDEINFLRAVYEAELRELQSQIKDTSVIVEMDNSRSLDMDSIVAEVRAQYEDIANRNRAEAETWYKQKFEEMQMSAGQYGDDLRSTKAEIAELNRMIARLQNEIESVKGQRSNLEAQIAEAEERGELAVKDAKARIRDLEDALQRAKQDMARQVREYQELMNVKLALDIEIATYRKLLEGEESRLASGGASATIHISVT
;
A
#
# COMPACT_ATOMS: atom_id res chain seq x y z
N MET A 1 -67.72 -35.28 68.65
CA MET A 1 -67.76 -34.45 67.43
C MET A 1 -67.65 -35.35 66.21
N ARG A 2 -68.27 -34.93 65.10
CA ARG A 2 -68.68 -35.73 63.94
C ARG A 2 -67.52 -36.30 63.10
N LYS A 3 -67.81 -37.42 62.42
CA LYS A 3 -67.04 -38.08 61.35
C LYS A 3 -66.69 -37.14 60.19
N SER A 4 -65.55 -37.40 59.53
CA SER A 4 -65.46 -37.40 58.06
C SER A 4 -64.21 -38.16 57.58
N HIS A 5 -64.43 -39.26 56.87
CA HIS A 5 -63.47 -39.92 55.98
C HIS A 5 -63.42 -39.18 54.62
N SER A 6 -62.25 -39.20 53.97
CA SER A 6 -62.08 -39.02 52.52
C SER A 6 -60.69 -39.58 52.15
N VAL A 7 -60.57 -40.87 51.83
CA VAL A 7 -60.52 -41.48 50.49
C VAL A 7 -59.41 -40.92 49.59
N ARG A 8 -58.43 -41.79 49.31
CA ARG A 8 -57.39 -41.71 48.27
C ARG A 8 -58.01 -41.85 46.88
N GLU A 9 -57.56 -41.05 45.92
CA GLU A 9 -57.58 -41.40 44.51
C GLU A 9 -56.18 -41.21 43.90
N TYR A 10 -55.56 -42.33 43.51
CA TYR A 10 -54.39 -42.36 42.63
C TYR A 10 -54.89 -42.47 41.20
N SER A 11 -54.61 -41.45 40.38
CA SER A 11 -54.82 -41.55 38.94
C SER A 11 -53.57 -42.11 38.27
N THR A 12 -53.69 -43.34 37.79
CA THR A 12 -52.77 -43.97 36.84
C THR A 12 -53.15 -43.52 35.42
N SER A 13 -52.17 -43.14 34.60
CA SER A 13 -52.38 -43.02 33.16
C SER A 13 -51.27 -43.72 32.39
N THR A 14 -51.74 -44.57 31.49
CA THR A 14 -51.03 -45.58 30.74
C THR A 14 -50.42 -45.00 29.45
N ARG A 15 -49.26 -45.57 29.10
CA ARG A 15 -48.47 -45.49 27.87
C ARG A 15 -49.20 -45.06 26.58
N ARG A 16 -48.49 -44.29 25.76
CA ARG A 16 -48.52 -44.43 24.29
C ARG A 16 -47.10 -44.33 23.69
N SER A 17 -46.93 -45.10 22.63
CA SER A 17 -45.68 -45.56 22.00
C SER A 17 -45.27 -44.71 20.79
N GLY A 18 -43.96 -44.41 20.69
CA GLY A 18 -43.15 -44.27 19.46
C GLY A 18 -43.30 -43.02 18.58
N PRO A 19 -42.33 -42.73 17.65
CA PRO A 19 -41.17 -43.53 17.28
C PRO A 19 -39.79 -42.89 17.54
N VAL A 20 -38.82 -43.80 17.56
CA VAL A 20 -37.36 -43.68 17.53
C VAL A 20 -36.84 -42.97 16.28
N THR A 21 -35.87 -42.06 16.45
CA THR A 21 -34.93 -41.65 15.39
C THR A 21 -33.52 -42.04 15.77
N SER A 22 -32.87 -42.72 14.84
CA SER A 22 -31.59 -43.41 14.95
C SER A 22 -30.41 -42.47 15.18
N PHE A 23 -29.56 -42.84 16.15
CA PHE A 23 -28.18 -42.37 16.23
C PHE A 23 -27.33 -43.13 15.19
N SER A 24 -26.79 -42.41 14.21
CA SER A 24 -25.70 -42.92 13.37
C SER A 24 -24.38 -42.53 14.00
N ARG A 25 -23.68 -43.53 14.54
CA ARG A 25 -22.24 -43.47 14.85
C ARG A 25 -21.47 -43.57 13.54
N THR A 26 -20.60 -42.62 13.26
CA THR A 26 -19.49 -42.83 12.32
C THR A 26 -18.19 -42.68 13.09
N SER A 27 -17.46 -43.80 13.14
CA SER A 27 -16.15 -43.94 13.75
C SER A 27 -15.08 -43.25 12.91
N PHE A 28 -14.16 -42.60 13.61
CA PHE A 28 -12.80 -42.34 13.16
C PHE A 28 -12.10 -43.66 12.81
N GLY A 29 -11.39 -43.68 11.68
CA GLY A 29 -10.54 -44.80 11.28
C GLY A 29 -9.66 -44.47 10.08
N ASN A 30 -8.35 -44.64 10.29
CA ASN A 30 -7.26 -44.82 9.32
C ASN A 30 -6.67 -43.62 8.57
N LEU A 31 -5.63 -43.08 9.21
CA LEU A 31 -4.24 -43.12 8.75
C LEU A 31 -3.99 -43.98 7.50
N GLY A 32 -3.59 -43.33 6.40
CA GLY A 32 -3.13 -43.97 5.18
C GLY A 32 -1.88 -43.26 4.68
N SER A 33 -0.74 -43.89 4.91
CA SER A 33 0.58 -43.51 4.39
C SER A 33 0.60 -43.55 2.86
N SER A 34 1.09 -42.49 2.21
CA SER A 34 1.64 -42.60 0.86
C SER A 34 3.05 -42.01 0.82
N ALA A 35 4.01 -42.92 0.72
CA ALA A 35 5.35 -42.64 0.22
C ALA A 35 5.32 -42.60 -1.32
N GLY A 36 6.23 -41.82 -1.91
CA GLY A 36 6.68 -42.01 -3.29
C GLY A 36 6.53 -40.80 -4.19
N GLY A 37 7.66 -40.23 -4.63
CA GLY A 37 7.69 -39.25 -5.71
C GLY A 37 8.96 -38.42 -5.82
N SER A 38 10.12 -39.06 -5.94
CA SER A 38 11.33 -38.39 -6.45
C SER A 38 11.25 -38.27 -7.97
N TYR A 39 11.33 -37.05 -8.49
CA TYR A 39 11.78 -36.75 -9.85
C TYR A 39 12.66 -35.50 -9.80
N GLY A 40 13.88 -35.64 -10.32
CA GLY A 40 14.89 -34.60 -10.30
C GLY A 40 14.81 -33.62 -11.47
N SER A 41 15.75 -32.68 -11.39
CA SER A 41 16.41 -31.99 -12.50
C SER A 41 15.54 -31.05 -13.36
N SER A 42 15.76 -29.75 -13.22
CA SER A 42 16.49 -28.97 -14.24
C SER A 42 16.43 -27.47 -13.98
N SER A 43 17.58 -26.85 -14.20
CA SER A 43 17.81 -25.47 -14.59
C SER A 43 16.78 -24.91 -15.57
N GLY A 44 16.36 -23.66 -15.37
CA GLY A 44 15.58 -22.95 -16.39
C GLY A 44 15.05 -21.60 -15.92
N PHE A 45 15.91 -20.66 -15.52
CA PHE A 45 15.54 -19.25 -15.56
C PHE A 45 15.59 -18.81 -17.03
N GLY A 46 14.43 -18.61 -17.62
CA GLY A 46 14.31 -18.23 -19.01
C GLY A 46 13.09 -17.36 -19.26
N SER A 47 13.40 -16.17 -19.77
CA SER A 47 12.55 -15.28 -20.56
C SER A 47 11.64 -14.31 -19.78
N SER A 48 11.43 -13.05 -20.17
CA SER A 48 12.03 -12.08 -21.11
C SER A 48 11.02 -10.92 -21.10
N GLY A 49 11.46 -9.66 -21.14
CA GLY A 49 10.48 -8.59 -21.33
C GLY A 49 10.96 -7.15 -21.21
N PHE A 50 12.21 -6.84 -21.53
CA PHE A 50 12.61 -5.45 -21.80
C PHE A 50 12.93 -5.32 -23.28
N GLY A 51 11.93 -4.89 -24.04
CA GLY A 51 12.08 -4.38 -25.39
C GLY A 51 11.93 -2.86 -25.37
N SER A 52 12.97 -2.16 -25.84
CA SER A 52 12.85 -0.90 -26.59
C SER A 52 14.26 -0.34 -26.82
N SER A 53 14.93 -0.89 -27.81
CA SER A 53 15.93 -0.18 -28.60
C SER A 53 15.22 0.58 -29.72
N GLY A 54 15.65 1.82 -29.94
CA GLY A 54 15.36 2.58 -31.15
C GLY A 54 14.70 3.92 -30.86
N PHE A 55 15.48 5.00 -30.87
CA PHE A 55 15.34 6.04 -31.90
C PHE A 55 16.71 6.69 -32.11
N ALA A 56 17.16 6.57 -33.36
CA ALA A 56 18.33 7.23 -33.89
C ALA A 56 18.05 8.73 -34.04
N SER A 57 18.94 9.57 -33.49
CA SER A 57 19.03 10.97 -33.87
C SER A 57 19.87 11.05 -35.16
N GLY A 58 19.19 11.00 -36.29
CA GLY A 58 19.73 11.37 -37.60
C GLY A 58 19.47 12.84 -37.91
N GLY A 59 20.35 13.42 -38.73
CA GLY A 59 20.23 14.77 -39.32
C GLY A 59 21.24 15.73 -38.70
N GLY A 60 22.31 16.18 -39.37
CA GLY A 60 22.46 16.46 -40.79
C GLY A 60 22.35 17.97 -41.02
N GLY A 61 23.47 18.61 -41.34
CA GLY A 61 23.59 20.03 -41.66
C GLY A 61 25.01 20.50 -41.32
N GLY A 62 26.00 20.47 -42.21
CA GLY A 62 25.94 20.73 -43.65
C GLY A 62 26.18 22.22 -43.86
N GLY A 63 27.45 22.58 -44.07
CA GLY A 63 27.85 23.96 -44.33
C GLY A 63 27.38 24.46 -45.69
N SER A 64 27.36 25.78 -45.86
CA SER A 64 27.68 26.41 -47.14
C SER A 64 28.05 27.89 -46.99
N TYR A 65 29.17 28.17 -47.61
CA TYR A 65 29.59 29.38 -48.30
C TYR A 65 28.48 30.02 -49.15
N SER A 66 28.46 31.35 -49.24
CA SER A 66 28.57 32.16 -50.48
C SER A 66 27.95 33.55 -50.33
N SER A 67 28.84 34.54 -50.36
CA SER A 67 28.94 35.63 -51.32
C SER A 67 27.68 36.18 -52.03
N SER A 68 27.55 37.49 -51.88
CA SER A 68 27.39 38.49 -52.95
C SER A 68 26.01 38.87 -53.47
N SER A 69 25.81 40.20 -53.45
CA SER A 69 25.09 41.01 -54.45
C SER A 69 23.56 40.92 -54.42
N MET A 70 22.75 41.97 -54.60
CA MET A 70 22.94 43.36 -54.99
C MET A 70 21.55 44.03 -54.87
N ILE A 71 21.53 45.34 -54.59
CA ILE A 71 20.64 46.37 -55.21
C ILE A 71 19.12 46.21 -54.95
N GLY A 72 18.36 47.22 -54.52
CA GLY A 72 18.58 48.67 -54.49
C GLY A 72 17.27 49.39 -54.84
N GLY A 73 17.31 50.73 -54.80
CA GLY A 73 16.27 51.61 -55.34
C GLY A 73 15.61 52.47 -54.26
N GLY A 74 15.51 53.78 -54.37
CA GLY A 74 15.82 54.73 -55.45
C GLY A 74 15.70 56.13 -54.82
N GLY A 75 16.54 57.09 -55.16
CA GLY A 75 16.45 57.95 -56.35
C GLY A 75 16.80 59.36 -55.84
N GLY A 76 17.54 60.24 -56.52
CA GLY A 76 17.68 60.42 -57.96
C GLY A 76 17.04 61.76 -58.32
N GLY A 77 17.80 62.86 -58.27
CA GLY A 77 17.33 64.17 -58.70
C GLY A 77 18.36 65.31 -58.63
N PHE A 78 19.04 65.55 -59.76
CA PHE A 78 19.51 66.84 -60.33
C PHE A 78 19.64 68.05 -59.37
N GLY A 79 20.80 68.69 -59.17
CA GLY A 79 21.69 69.23 -60.19
C GLY A 79 21.39 70.70 -60.45
N TYR A 80 22.03 71.63 -59.72
CA TYR A 80 22.32 73.00 -60.17
C TYR A 80 23.64 73.49 -59.57
N SER A 81 24.47 73.97 -60.48
CA SER A 81 25.73 74.69 -60.34
C SER A 81 25.63 75.96 -59.48
N ASN A 82 26.64 76.21 -58.66
CA ASN A 82 27.41 77.47 -58.70
C ASN A 82 28.60 77.39 -57.74
N ALA A 83 29.72 76.90 -58.25
CA ALA A 83 31.03 77.21 -57.69
C ALA A 83 31.37 78.66 -58.11
N ALA A 84 31.22 79.59 -57.17
CA ALA A 84 31.72 80.95 -57.28
C ALA A 84 32.87 81.14 -56.27
N MET A 85 34.08 81.24 -56.84
CA MET A 85 35.12 82.21 -56.50
C MET A 85 35.64 82.29 -55.05
N ILE A 86 36.85 81.79 -54.83
CA ILE A 86 37.83 82.46 -53.97
C ILE A 86 39.14 82.62 -54.75
N ALA A 87 39.54 83.87 -54.88
CA ALA A 87 40.67 84.37 -55.63
C ALA A 87 42.00 84.15 -54.93
N PRO A 88 43.11 83.97 -55.68
CA PRO A 88 44.41 84.43 -55.28
C PRO A 88 44.78 85.75 -55.98
N THR A 89 45.69 86.44 -55.31
CA THR A 89 46.19 87.80 -55.48
C THR A 89 46.92 88.07 -56.80
N ILE A 90 46.64 89.23 -57.41
CA ILE A 90 47.19 89.72 -58.68
C ILE A 90 48.57 90.37 -58.45
N THR A 91 49.61 89.83 -59.09
CA THR A 91 50.90 90.49 -59.34
C THR A 91 50.89 91.18 -60.70
N ALA A 92 51.40 92.41 -60.79
CA ALA A 92 51.38 93.24 -61.99
C ALA A 92 52.29 92.68 -63.11
N VAL A 93 51.73 92.46 -64.30
CA VAL A 93 52.46 92.05 -65.51
C VAL A 93 52.21 93.06 -66.63
N GLN A 94 53.31 93.52 -67.24
CA GLN A 94 53.37 94.55 -68.29
C GLN A 94 52.65 94.15 -69.58
N VAL A 95 51.90 95.09 -70.17
CA VAL A 95 51.16 94.93 -71.43
C VAL A 95 52.12 95.07 -72.62
N ASN A 96 52.36 93.99 -73.36
CA ASN A 96 53.04 94.02 -74.65
C ASN A 96 52.00 94.26 -75.76
N ARG A 97 52.01 95.45 -76.38
CA ARG A 97 51.00 95.90 -77.37
C ARG A 97 51.16 95.26 -78.78
N SER A 98 51.63 94.02 -78.87
CA SER A 98 52.05 93.37 -80.12
C SER A 98 51.25 92.11 -80.52
N LEU A 99 50.15 91.77 -79.82
CA LEU A 99 49.42 90.50 -80.03
C LEU A 99 47.90 90.69 -80.32
N LEU A 100 47.49 91.87 -80.77
CA LEU A 100 46.11 92.19 -81.19
C LEU A 100 45.90 91.95 -82.70
N ALA A 101 46.14 90.73 -83.17
CA ALA A 101 45.76 90.28 -84.50
C ALA A 101 44.69 89.18 -84.39
N PRO A 102 43.51 89.31 -85.03
CA PRO A 102 42.51 88.25 -85.06
C PRO A 102 43.07 87.03 -85.79
N LEU A 103 43.31 85.93 -85.07
CA LEU A 103 43.65 84.64 -85.68
C LEU A 103 42.35 84.01 -86.22
N ASN A 104 42.15 84.17 -87.53
CA ASN A 104 41.11 83.50 -88.30
C ASN A 104 41.50 82.01 -88.46
N LEU A 105 41.05 81.17 -87.52
CA LEU A 105 41.12 79.72 -87.64
C LEU A 105 39.93 79.26 -88.48
N GLU A 106 40.14 79.16 -89.79
CA GLU A 106 39.23 78.43 -90.68
C GLU A 106 39.20 76.96 -90.21
N ILE A 107 38.18 76.62 -89.42
CA ILE A 107 37.91 75.26 -88.97
C ILE A 107 37.51 74.46 -90.21
N ASP A 108 38.31 73.46 -90.54
CA ASP A 108 38.12 72.52 -91.64
C ASP A 108 36.64 72.08 -91.77
N PRO A 109 35.96 72.29 -92.92
CA PRO A 109 34.55 71.96 -93.11
C PRO A 109 34.22 70.48 -92.88
N ASN A 110 35.21 69.58 -93.00
CA ASN A 110 35.04 68.17 -92.64
C ASN A 110 34.92 67.94 -91.12
N ILE A 111 35.62 68.72 -90.28
CA ILE A 111 35.54 68.61 -88.81
C ILE A 111 34.18 69.10 -88.31
N GLN A 112 33.59 70.10 -88.97
CA GLN A 112 32.28 70.63 -88.61
C GLN A 112 31.14 69.66 -88.95
N ALA A 113 31.25 68.94 -90.08
CA ALA A 113 30.32 67.87 -90.47
C ALA A 113 30.39 66.67 -89.52
N VAL A 114 31.59 66.23 -89.14
CA VAL A 114 31.77 65.14 -88.14
C VAL A 114 31.21 65.54 -86.78
N ARG A 115 31.48 66.76 -86.29
CA ARG A 115 30.90 67.25 -85.02
C ARG A 115 29.37 67.37 -85.07
N THR A 116 28.78 67.71 -86.22
CA THR A 116 27.31 67.75 -86.35
C THR A 116 26.73 66.35 -86.37
N GLN A 117 27.37 65.39 -87.05
CA GLN A 117 26.97 63.99 -87.05
C GLN A 117 27.12 63.34 -85.66
N GLU A 118 28.22 63.59 -84.94
CA GLU A 118 28.41 63.18 -83.54
C GLU A 118 27.35 63.81 -82.63
N LYS A 119 27.02 65.08 -82.82
CA LYS A 119 25.95 65.76 -82.07
C LYS A 119 24.57 65.14 -82.35
N GLU A 120 24.29 64.72 -83.58
CA GLU A 120 23.06 64.02 -83.96
C GLU A 120 22.99 62.61 -83.34
N GLN A 121 24.12 61.89 -83.33
CA GLN A 121 24.24 60.59 -82.68
C GLN A 121 24.08 60.70 -81.15
N ILE A 122 24.72 61.70 -80.53
CA ILE A 122 24.58 61.99 -79.10
C ILE A 122 23.13 62.37 -78.77
N LYS A 123 22.45 63.16 -79.61
CA LYS A 123 21.00 63.44 -79.43
C LYS A 123 20.16 62.18 -79.53
N THR A 124 20.44 61.29 -80.48
CA THR A 124 19.70 60.04 -80.66
C THR A 124 19.91 59.10 -79.46
N LEU A 125 21.15 59.01 -78.97
CA LEU A 125 21.49 58.29 -77.73
C LEU A 125 20.82 58.92 -76.52
N ASN A 126 20.83 60.25 -76.40
CA ASN A 126 20.21 60.96 -75.29
C ASN A 126 18.69 60.78 -75.29
N ASN A 127 18.03 60.83 -76.46
CA ASN A 127 16.60 60.51 -76.57
C ASN A 127 16.29 59.05 -76.18
N ARG A 128 17.18 58.11 -76.50
CA ARG A 128 17.08 56.72 -76.01
C ARG A 128 17.31 56.63 -74.50
N PHE A 129 18.25 57.39 -73.93
CA PHE A 129 18.45 57.44 -72.47
C PHE A 129 17.25 58.07 -71.75
N ALA A 130 16.65 59.11 -72.31
CA ALA A 130 15.43 59.72 -71.78
C ALA A 130 14.27 58.70 -71.77
N SER A 131 14.07 57.95 -72.86
CA SER A 131 13.03 56.90 -72.89
C SER A 131 13.32 55.74 -71.93
N PHE A 132 14.58 55.39 -71.68
CA PHE A 132 14.95 54.43 -70.65
C PHE A 132 14.73 54.97 -69.23
N ILE A 133 15.04 56.24 -68.97
CA ILE A 133 14.78 56.89 -67.67
C ILE A 133 13.27 56.93 -67.39
N ASP A 134 12.45 57.27 -68.40
CA ASP A 134 10.99 57.24 -68.26
C ASP A 134 10.47 55.82 -68.00
N LYS A 135 11.08 54.81 -68.65
CA LYS A 135 10.73 53.41 -68.40
C LYS A 135 11.12 52.95 -66.99
N VAL A 136 12.28 53.36 -66.48
CA VAL A 136 12.72 53.05 -65.11
C VAL A 136 11.81 53.74 -64.10
N ARG A 137 11.49 55.02 -64.27
CA ARG A 137 10.55 55.74 -63.40
C ARG A 137 9.16 55.10 -63.39
N PHE A 138 8.67 54.70 -64.56
CA PHE A 138 7.39 53.99 -64.67
C PHE A 138 7.43 52.64 -63.93
N LEU A 139 8.51 51.88 -64.05
CA LEU A 139 8.69 50.61 -63.33
C LEU A 139 8.86 50.82 -61.82
N GLU A 140 9.60 51.82 -61.38
CA GLU A 140 9.72 52.20 -59.96
C GLU A 140 8.36 52.58 -59.37
N GLN A 141 7.57 53.37 -60.11
CA GLN A 141 6.23 53.75 -59.68
C GLN A 141 5.28 52.55 -59.63
N GLN A 142 5.40 51.61 -60.58
CA GLN A 142 4.68 50.34 -60.54
C GLN A 142 5.10 49.46 -59.36
N ASN A 143 6.41 49.34 -59.08
CA ASN A 143 6.91 48.57 -57.94
C ASN A 143 6.41 49.16 -56.62
N LYS A 144 6.44 50.48 -56.47
CA LYS A 144 5.89 51.15 -55.28
C LYS A 144 4.38 50.94 -55.11
N MET A 145 3.64 50.91 -56.22
CA MET A 145 2.23 50.54 -56.21
C MET A 145 2.03 49.07 -55.82
N LEU A 146 2.89 48.16 -56.28
CA LEU A 146 2.83 46.75 -55.93
C LEU A 146 3.21 46.52 -54.47
N GLU A 147 4.20 47.21 -53.93
CA GLU A 147 4.60 47.15 -52.51
C GLU A 147 3.48 47.63 -51.59
N THR A 148 2.85 48.76 -51.92
CA THR A 148 1.71 49.28 -51.14
C THR A 148 0.50 48.34 -51.21
N LYS A 149 0.20 47.78 -52.39
CA LYS A 149 -0.83 46.75 -52.55
C LYS A 149 -0.49 45.48 -51.77
N TRP A 150 0.77 45.05 -51.77
CA TRP A 150 1.26 43.89 -51.03
C TRP A 150 1.12 44.10 -49.52
N SER A 151 1.55 45.26 -49.01
CA SER A 151 1.41 45.64 -47.60
C SER A 151 -0.05 45.62 -47.16
N LEU A 152 -0.94 46.21 -47.96
CA LEU A 152 -2.38 46.25 -47.66
C LEU A 152 -3.01 44.86 -47.70
N LEU A 153 -2.65 44.03 -48.69
CA LEU A 153 -3.12 42.64 -48.77
C LEU A 153 -2.64 41.80 -47.59
N GLN A 154 -1.40 42.01 -47.15
CA GLN A 154 -0.82 41.27 -46.03
C GLN A 154 -1.50 41.65 -44.71
N GLU A 155 -1.80 42.94 -44.51
CA GLU A 155 -2.57 43.42 -43.35
C GLU A 155 -4.01 42.91 -43.38
N GLN A 156 -4.67 42.91 -44.54
CA GLN A 156 -6.02 42.40 -44.71
C GLN A 156 -6.12 40.87 -44.57
N THR A 157 -5.09 40.14 -44.99
CA THR A 157 -5.01 38.67 -44.84
C THR A 157 -4.73 38.27 -43.39
N THR A 158 -4.13 39.16 -42.59
CA THR A 158 -3.84 38.93 -41.17
C THR A 158 -5.04 39.26 -40.27
N THR A 159 -6.25 38.89 -40.66
CA THR A 159 -7.34 38.73 -39.70
C THR A 159 -7.04 37.48 -38.87
N ARG A 160 -6.37 37.65 -37.72
CA ARG A 160 -6.11 36.55 -36.78
C ARG A 160 -7.45 35.99 -36.30
N SER A 161 -7.80 34.80 -36.76
CA SER A 161 -9.04 34.12 -36.38
C SER A 161 -9.03 33.78 -34.90
N ASN A 162 -10.05 34.19 -34.16
CA ASN A 162 -10.23 33.89 -32.72
C ASN A 162 -10.58 32.41 -32.43
N ILE A 163 -10.43 31.55 -33.43
CA ILE A 163 -10.84 30.15 -33.39
C ILE A 163 -9.91 29.35 -32.46
N ASP A 164 -8.61 29.62 -32.49
CA ASP A 164 -7.63 28.96 -31.63
C ASP A 164 -7.90 29.24 -30.15
N SER A 165 -8.29 30.48 -29.80
CA SER A 165 -8.62 30.83 -28.42
C SER A 165 -9.92 30.16 -27.94
N MET A 166 -10.90 29.98 -28.84
CA MET A 166 -12.15 29.27 -28.54
C MET A 166 -11.89 27.77 -28.34
N PHE A 167 -11.04 27.16 -29.16
CA PHE A 167 -10.63 25.76 -28.97
C PHE A 167 -9.81 25.60 -27.69
N GLU A 168 -8.88 26.50 -27.38
CA GLU A 168 -8.14 26.46 -26.12
C GLU A 168 -9.05 26.61 -24.89
N ALA A 169 -10.02 27.51 -24.92
CA ALA A 169 -11.01 27.64 -23.85
C ALA A 169 -11.87 26.36 -23.70
N TYR A 170 -12.26 25.74 -24.81
CA TYR A 170 -13.01 24.49 -24.80
C TYR A 170 -12.17 23.31 -24.27
N ILE A 171 -10.91 23.19 -24.69
CA ILE A 171 -9.94 22.20 -24.20
C ILE A 171 -9.70 22.40 -22.70
N SER A 172 -9.51 23.64 -22.25
CA SER A 172 -9.35 23.98 -20.83
C SER A 172 -10.56 23.56 -20.01
N ASN A 173 -11.78 23.83 -20.51
CA ASN A 173 -13.01 23.42 -19.85
C ASN A 173 -13.14 21.88 -19.78
N LEU A 174 -12.83 21.16 -20.85
CA LEU A 174 -12.83 19.70 -20.87
C LEU A 174 -11.81 19.10 -19.88
N ARG A 175 -10.60 19.69 -19.80
CA ARG A 175 -9.60 19.28 -18.80
C ARG A 175 -10.11 19.49 -17.38
N ARG A 176 -10.72 20.64 -17.10
CA ARG A 176 -11.31 20.92 -15.77
C ARG A 176 -12.44 19.93 -15.41
N GLN A 177 -13.25 19.54 -16.38
CA GLN A 177 -14.29 18.51 -16.18
C GLN A 177 -13.67 17.14 -15.90
N LEU A 178 -12.62 16.76 -16.64
CA LEU A 178 -11.90 15.51 -16.42
C LEU A 178 -11.26 15.47 -15.03
N ASP A 179 -10.63 16.57 -14.59
CA ASP A 179 -10.05 16.69 -13.25
C ASP A 179 -11.13 16.62 -12.16
N GLY A 180 -12.29 17.28 -12.38
CA GLY A 180 -13.45 17.19 -11.50
C GLY A 180 -13.96 15.76 -11.34
N LEU A 181 -14.19 15.06 -12.45
CA LEU A 181 -14.59 13.65 -12.46
C LEU A 181 -13.52 12.74 -11.86
N GLY A 182 -12.24 13.03 -12.07
CA GLY A 182 -11.12 12.32 -11.46
C GLY A 182 -11.14 12.42 -9.93
N ASN A 183 -11.38 13.62 -9.40
CA ASN A 183 -11.50 13.85 -7.96
C ASN A 183 -12.72 13.15 -7.36
N GLU A 184 -13.87 13.20 -8.04
CA GLU A 184 -15.08 12.49 -7.63
C GLU A 184 -14.87 10.97 -7.61
N LYS A 185 -14.20 10.43 -8.65
CA LYS A 185 -13.82 9.02 -8.69
C LYS A 185 -12.95 8.63 -7.50
N VAL A 186 -11.90 9.39 -7.20
CA VAL A 186 -11.03 9.11 -6.05
C VAL A 186 -11.80 9.18 -4.73
N LYS A 187 -12.70 10.15 -4.58
CA LYS A 187 -13.57 10.26 -3.41
C LYS A 187 -14.48 9.03 -3.26
N LEU A 188 -15.15 8.62 -4.32
CA LEU A 188 -16.03 7.44 -4.33
C LEU A 188 -15.25 6.15 -4.07
N GLU A 189 -14.03 6.02 -4.61
CA GLU A 189 -13.15 4.89 -4.31
C GLU A 189 -12.72 4.87 -2.83
N GLY A 190 -12.52 6.04 -2.22
CA GLY A 190 -12.27 6.16 -0.79
C GLY A 190 -13.47 5.73 0.06
N GLU A 191 -14.68 6.21 -0.28
CA GLU A 191 -15.93 5.81 0.38
C GLU A 191 -16.20 4.31 0.23
N LEU A 192 -15.95 3.74 -0.96
CA LEU A 192 -16.08 2.31 -1.21
C LEU A 192 -15.12 1.50 -0.33
N ARG A 193 -13.84 1.88 -0.26
CA ARG A 193 -12.87 1.20 0.62
C ARG A 193 -13.26 1.29 2.09
N ASN A 194 -13.75 2.45 2.53
CA ASN A 194 -14.24 2.63 3.90
C ASN A 194 -15.44 1.71 4.19
N MET A 195 -16.41 1.66 3.28
CA MET A 195 -17.57 0.77 3.42
C MET A 195 -17.17 -0.71 3.41
N GLN A 196 -16.21 -1.10 2.56
CA GLN A 196 -15.65 -2.45 2.55
C GLN A 196 -14.96 -2.80 3.86
N GLY A 197 -14.18 -1.88 4.43
CA GLY A 197 -13.57 -2.05 5.76
C GLY A 197 -14.62 -2.25 6.85
N LEU A 198 -15.68 -1.44 6.84
CA LEU A 198 -16.77 -1.55 7.80
C LEU A 198 -17.53 -2.89 7.67
N VAL A 199 -17.75 -3.37 6.45
CA VAL A 199 -18.37 -4.68 6.20
C VAL A 199 -17.51 -5.81 6.74
N GLU A 200 -16.19 -5.78 6.51
CA GLU A 200 -15.29 -6.81 7.01
C GLU A 200 -15.19 -6.77 8.55
N ASP A 201 -15.18 -5.58 9.15
CA ASP A 201 -15.23 -5.40 10.60
C ASP A 201 -16.50 -5.99 11.21
N PHE A 202 -17.67 -5.75 10.58
CA PHE A 202 -18.92 -6.35 11.02
C PHE A 202 -18.93 -7.86 10.84
N LYS A 203 -18.45 -8.36 9.71
CA LYS A 203 -18.32 -9.79 9.45
C LYS A 203 -17.45 -10.48 10.51
N LYS A 204 -16.29 -9.90 10.83
CA LYS A 204 -15.43 -10.38 11.92
C LYS A 204 -16.14 -10.39 13.26
N LYS A 205 -16.85 -9.31 13.61
CA LYS A 205 -17.67 -9.26 14.85
C LYS A 205 -18.75 -10.33 14.88
N TYR A 206 -19.40 -10.62 13.76
CA TYR A 206 -20.40 -11.68 13.66
C TYR A 206 -19.77 -13.07 13.83
N GLU A 207 -18.62 -13.32 13.21
CA GLU A 207 -17.87 -14.57 13.38
C GLU A 207 -17.43 -14.77 14.84
N ASP A 208 -16.90 -13.72 15.48
CA ASP A 208 -16.53 -13.73 16.89
C ASP A 208 -17.74 -14.01 17.80
N GLU A 209 -18.91 -13.41 17.51
CA GLU A 209 -20.13 -13.63 18.29
C GLU A 209 -20.68 -15.05 18.11
N ILE A 210 -20.61 -15.61 16.89
CA ILE A 210 -20.95 -17.01 16.63
C ILE A 210 -20.05 -17.94 17.43
N ASN A 211 -18.74 -17.68 17.43
CA ASN A 211 -17.77 -18.49 18.17
C ASN A 211 -18.02 -18.41 19.69
N LYS A 212 -18.28 -17.21 20.23
CA LYS A 212 -18.65 -17.04 21.65
C LYS A 212 -19.95 -17.76 22.00
N ARG A 213 -20.96 -17.64 21.16
CA ARG A 213 -22.23 -18.36 21.33
C ARG A 213 -22.02 -19.86 21.33
N ALA A 214 -21.24 -20.39 20.39
CA ALA A 214 -20.93 -21.83 20.34
C ALA A 214 -20.15 -22.30 21.58
N ALA A 215 -19.21 -21.50 22.08
CA ALA A 215 -18.49 -21.79 23.32
C ALA A 215 -19.44 -21.82 24.54
N ALA A 216 -20.33 -20.83 24.66
CA ALA A 216 -21.33 -20.79 25.73
C ALA A 216 -22.35 -21.93 25.63
N GLU A 217 -22.78 -22.29 24.42
CA GLU A 217 -23.66 -23.45 24.18
C GLU A 217 -22.97 -24.76 24.58
N ASN A 218 -21.68 -24.93 24.26
CA ASN A 218 -20.90 -26.08 24.69
C ASN A 218 -20.76 -26.14 26.22
N GLU A 219 -20.46 -25.01 26.87
CA GLU A 219 -20.38 -24.94 28.34
C GLU A 219 -21.74 -25.27 28.98
N PHE A 220 -22.84 -24.77 28.42
CA PHE A 220 -24.18 -25.10 28.89
C PHE A 220 -24.48 -26.60 28.79
N VAL A 221 -24.08 -27.25 27.69
CA VAL A 221 -24.26 -28.70 27.53
C VAL A 221 -23.44 -29.49 28.55
N LEU A 222 -22.20 -29.07 28.84
CA LEU A 222 -21.38 -29.68 29.88
C LEU A 222 -22.01 -29.51 31.26
N LEU A 223 -22.42 -28.28 31.60
CA LEU A 223 -23.06 -27.99 32.88
C LEU A 223 -24.35 -28.79 33.05
N LYS A 224 -25.14 -28.96 31.99
CA LYS A 224 -26.32 -29.82 32.00
C LYS A 224 -25.96 -31.28 32.32
N LYS A 225 -24.90 -31.81 31.69
CA LYS A 225 -24.41 -33.17 31.98
C LYS A 225 -24.00 -33.32 33.44
N ASP A 226 -23.34 -32.31 33.99
CA ASP A 226 -22.88 -32.32 35.39
C ASP A 226 -24.07 -32.21 36.37
N VAL A 227 -25.09 -31.42 36.04
CA VAL A 227 -26.35 -31.37 36.80
C VAL A 227 -27.07 -32.71 36.77
N ASP A 228 -27.19 -33.34 35.60
CA ASP A 228 -27.81 -34.66 35.46
C ASP A 228 -27.02 -35.72 36.26
N ALA A 229 -25.69 -35.69 36.21
CA ALA A 229 -24.84 -36.59 37.00
C ALA A 229 -25.00 -36.36 38.52
N ALA A 230 -25.03 -35.09 38.95
CA ALA A 230 -25.28 -34.74 40.35
C ALA A 230 -26.67 -35.19 40.81
N TYR A 231 -27.69 -35.08 39.95
CA TYR A 231 -29.05 -35.54 40.25
C TYR A 231 -29.10 -37.07 40.38
N MET A 232 -28.44 -37.82 39.49
CA MET A 232 -28.34 -39.28 39.59
C MET A 232 -27.66 -39.70 40.91
N ASN A 233 -26.54 -39.08 41.26
CA ASN A 233 -25.87 -39.32 42.54
C ASN A 233 -26.76 -39.00 43.74
N LYS A 234 -27.53 -37.90 43.68
CA LYS A 234 -28.49 -37.54 44.73
C LYS A 234 -29.54 -38.63 44.91
N VAL A 235 -30.14 -39.10 43.81
CA VAL A 235 -31.16 -40.16 43.84
C VAL A 235 -30.60 -41.46 44.38
N GLU A 236 -29.37 -41.84 44.00
CA GLU A 236 -28.69 -43.02 44.55
C GLU A 236 -28.43 -42.91 46.06
N LEU A 237 -28.03 -41.72 46.54
CA LEU A 237 -27.82 -41.46 47.95
C LEU A 237 -29.13 -41.45 48.74
N GLU A 238 -30.21 -40.89 48.18
CA GLU A 238 -31.55 -40.94 48.76
C GLU A 238 -32.03 -42.40 48.89
N ALA A 239 -31.87 -43.22 47.86
CA ALA A 239 -32.21 -44.64 47.91
C ALA A 239 -31.41 -45.43 48.96
N LYS A 240 -30.11 -45.12 49.12
CA LYS A 240 -29.28 -45.71 50.18
C LYS A 240 -29.72 -45.27 51.57
N ALA A 241 -30.09 -44.00 51.73
CA ALA A 241 -30.60 -43.48 53.00
C ALA A 241 -31.93 -44.16 53.38
N ASP A 242 -32.84 -44.32 52.42
CA ASP A 242 -34.12 -45.03 52.63
C ASP A 242 -33.88 -46.50 52.99
N ALA A 243 -32.97 -47.19 52.29
CA ALA A 243 -32.62 -48.58 52.59
C ALA A 243 -32.04 -48.75 54.01
N LEU A 244 -31.15 -47.85 54.43
CA LEU A 244 -30.60 -47.84 55.80
C LEU A 244 -31.70 -47.51 56.83
N GLN A 245 -32.64 -46.62 56.49
CA GLN A 245 -33.75 -46.28 57.37
C GLN A 245 -34.69 -47.48 57.57
N ASP A 246 -34.95 -48.25 56.52
CA ASP A 246 -35.71 -49.50 56.58
C ASP A 246 -34.98 -50.57 57.41
N GLU A 247 -33.66 -50.70 57.26
CA GLU A 247 -32.85 -51.60 58.07
C GLU A 247 -32.89 -51.23 59.56
N ILE A 248 -32.77 -49.95 59.90
CA ILE A 248 -32.91 -49.45 61.28
C ILE A 248 -34.31 -49.79 61.83
N ASN A 249 -35.35 -49.59 61.04
CA ASN A 249 -36.72 -49.89 61.45
C ASN A 249 -36.94 -51.40 61.66
N PHE A 250 -36.37 -52.23 60.79
CA PHE A 250 -36.39 -53.68 60.93
C PHE A 250 -35.68 -54.13 62.20
N LEU A 251 -34.44 -53.68 62.45
CA LEU A 251 -33.69 -54.01 63.66
C LEU A 251 -34.41 -53.58 64.93
N ARG A 252 -35.02 -52.38 64.93
CA ARG A 252 -35.86 -51.93 66.05
C ARG A 252 -37.04 -52.86 66.31
N ALA A 253 -37.74 -53.30 65.26
CA ALA A 253 -38.87 -54.22 65.40
C ALA A 253 -38.43 -55.60 65.91
N VAL A 254 -37.28 -56.10 65.46
CA VAL A 254 -36.68 -57.36 65.94
C VAL A 254 -36.32 -57.25 67.42
N TYR A 255 -35.58 -56.21 67.84
CA TYR A 255 -35.22 -56.05 69.24
C TYR A 255 -36.43 -55.87 70.16
N GLU A 256 -37.48 -55.20 69.68
CA GLU A 256 -38.72 -55.09 70.44
C GLU A 256 -39.44 -56.45 70.58
N ALA A 257 -39.38 -57.31 69.56
CA ALA A 257 -39.90 -58.66 69.60
C ALA A 257 -39.09 -59.57 70.53
N GLU A 258 -37.75 -59.55 70.43
CA GLU A 258 -36.85 -60.28 71.33
C GLU A 258 -37.04 -59.87 72.79
N LEU A 259 -37.18 -58.56 73.07
CA LEU A 259 -37.48 -58.08 74.42
C LEU A 259 -38.81 -58.63 74.94
N ARG A 260 -39.85 -58.70 74.10
CA ARG A 260 -41.14 -59.30 74.47
C ARG A 260 -41.00 -60.80 74.72
N GLU A 261 -40.23 -61.51 73.90
CA GLU A 261 -39.99 -62.95 74.07
C GLU A 261 -39.20 -63.22 75.35
N LEU A 262 -38.09 -62.52 75.61
CA LEU A 262 -37.33 -62.64 76.84
C LEU A 262 -38.18 -62.32 78.08
N GLN A 263 -39.05 -61.31 78.00
CA GLN A 263 -40.02 -61.04 79.06
C GLN A 263 -41.05 -62.16 79.24
N SER A 264 -41.42 -62.90 78.18
CA SER A 264 -42.24 -64.11 78.29
C SER A 264 -41.44 -65.25 78.91
N GLN A 265 -40.24 -65.52 78.42
CA GLN A 265 -39.37 -66.58 78.93
C GLN A 265 -39.06 -66.39 80.42
N ILE A 266 -38.82 -65.16 80.89
CA ILE A 266 -38.66 -64.86 82.33
C ILE A 266 -39.93 -65.18 83.13
N LYS A 267 -41.12 -65.00 82.54
CA LYS A 267 -42.40 -65.40 83.17
C LYS A 267 -42.59 -66.92 83.14
N ASP A 268 -42.15 -67.59 82.08
CA ASP A 268 -42.35 -69.03 81.87
C ASP A 268 -41.31 -69.88 82.62
N THR A 269 -40.08 -69.38 82.83
CA THR A 269 -39.03 -70.03 83.65
C THR A 269 -39.20 -69.84 85.15
N SER A 270 -40.21 -69.09 85.61
CA SER A 270 -40.56 -69.03 87.04
C SER A 270 -41.29 -70.29 87.54
N VAL A 271 -41.34 -71.36 86.75
CA VAL A 271 -41.84 -72.68 87.13
C VAL A 271 -40.68 -73.66 87.06
N ILE A 272 -40.07 -73.90 88.22
CA ILE A 272 -39.05 -74.94 88.42
C ILE A 272 -39.76 -76.28 88.26
N VAL A 273 -39.48 -76.98 87.15
CA VAL A 273 -39.92 -78.35 86.92
C VAL A 273 -38.75 -79.27 87.27
N GLU A 274 -38.81 -79.87 88.45
CA GLU A 274 -37.96 -81.00 88.82
C GLU A 274 -38.42 -82.22 88.02
N MET A 275 -37.62 -82.63 87.04
CA MET A 275 -37.87 -83.79 86.20
C MET A 275 -37.12 -84.99 86.78
N ASP A 276 -37.81 -85.81 87.57
CA ASP A 276 -37.35 -87.14 87.94
C ASP A 276 -37.63 -88.10 86.77
N ASN A 277 -36.58 -88.43 86.01
CA ASN A 277 -36.65 -89.29 84.83
C ASN A 277 -36.02 -90.66 85.12
N SER A 278 -36.66 -91.45 85.97
CA SER A 278 -36.30 -92.86 86.18
C SER A 278 -36.97 -93.75 85.13
N ARG A 279 -36.43 -93.73 83.90
CA ARG A 279 -36.72 -94.76 82.90
C ARG A 279 -35.39 -95.41 82.55
N SER A 280 -35.28 -96.71 82.78
CA SER A 280 -34.08 -97.49 82.46
C SER A 280 -33.83 -97.41 80.95
N LEU A 281 -33.01 -96.44 80.57
CA LEU A 281 -32.45 -96.30 79.25
C LEU A 281 -31.35 -97.35 79.11
N ASP A 282 -31.30 -98.00 77.95
CA ASP A 282 -30.18 -98.85 77.59
C ASP A 282 -28.94 -97.95 77.43
N MET A 283 -28.22 -97.82 78.54
CA MET A 283 -27.10 -96.87 78.66
C MET A 283 -26.00 -97.19 77.67
N ASP A 284 -25.82 -98.45 77.29
CA ASP A 284 -24.75 -98.86 76.38
C ASP A 284 -25.05 -98.42 74.94
N SER A 285 -26.30 -98.57 74.47
CA SER A 285 -26.73 -98.08 73.15
C SER A 285 -26.66 -96.56 73.06
N ILE A 286 -27.10 -95.85 74.10
CA ILE A 286 -27.08 -94.37 74.11
C ILE A 286 -25.65 -93.85 74.22
N VAL A 287 -24.79 -94.48 75.04
CA VAL A 287 -23.38 -94.09 75.13
C VAL A 287 -22.66 -94.35 73.80
N ALA A 288 -23.00 -95.44 73.08
CA ALA A 288 -22.46 -95.71 71.75
C ALA A 288 -22.95 -94.69 70.70
N GLU A 289 -24.24 -94.34 70.69
CA GLU A 289 -24.81 -93.34 69.78
C GLU A 289 -24.29 -91.93 70.08
N VAL A 290 -24.18 -91.55 71.36
CA VAL A 290 -23.60 -90.29 71.79
C VAL A 290 -22.11 -90.23 71.41
N ARG A 291 -21.34 -91.31 71.60
CA ARG A 291 -19.95 -91.38 71.11
C ARG A 291 -19.87 -91.19 69.60
N ALA A 292 -20.69 -91.90 68.83
CA ALA A 292 -20.73 -91.76 67.38
C ALA A 292 -21.08 -90.33 66.96
N GLN A 293 -22.07 -89.70 67.58
CA GLN A 293 -22.44 -88.30 67.35
C GLN A 293 -21.30 -87.33 67.68
N TYR A 294 -20.61 -87.51 68.81
CA TYR A 294 -19.45 -86.68 69.16
C TYR A 294 -18.29 -86.85 68.18
N GLU A 295 -18.04 -88.07 67.71
CA GLU A 295 -17.02 -88.35 66.71
C GLU A 295 -17.37 -87.72 65.36
N ASP A 296 -18.65 -87.77 64.96
CA ASP A 296 -19.19 -87.13 63.77
C ASP A 296 -19.15 -85.60 63.84
N ILE A 297 -19.48 -85.01 64.99
CA ILE A 297 -19.43 -83.56 65.24
C ILE A 297 -17.98 -83.09 65.29
N ALA A 298 -17.07 -83.87 65.89
CA ALA A 298 -15.64 -83.57 65.91
C ALA A 298 -15.04 -83.62 64.49
N ASN A 299 -15.44 -84.61 63.68
CA ASN A 299 -15.01 -84.73 62.29
C ASN A 299 -15.58 -83.59 61.42
N ARG A 300 -16.86 -83.23 61.57
CA ARG A 300 -17.46 -82.07 60.88
C ARG A 300 -16.77 -80.77 61.27
N ASN A 301 -16.59 -80.51 62.57
CA ASN A 301 -15.86 -79.32 63.04
C ASN A 301 -14.43 -79.26 62.49
N ARG A 302 -13.73 -80.40 62.43
CA ARG A 302 -12.39 -80.46 61.86
C ARG A 302 -12.41 -80.12 60.36
N ALA A 303 -13.32 -80.71 59.59
CA ALA A 303 -13.45 -80.44 58.17
C ALA A 303 -13.89 -78.99 57.87
N GLU A 304 -14.81 -78.45 58.66
CA GLU A 304 -15.26 -77.05 58.59
C GLU A 304 -14.12 -76.09 58.94
N ALA A 305 -13.33 -76.38 59.98
CA ALA A 305 -12.16 -75.58 60.31
C ALA A 305 -11.11 -75.63 59.18
N GLU A 306 -10.81 -76.82 58.63
CA GLU A 306 -9.85 -76.97 57.53
C GLU A 306 -10.31 -76.26 56.25
N THR A 307 -11.60 -76.33 55.91
CA THR A 307 -12.16 -75.60 54.75
C THR A 307 -12.18 -74.08 55.00
N TRP A 308 -12.52 -73.63 56.20
CA TRP A 308 -12.47 -72.24 56.59
C TRP A 308 -11.05 -71.66 56.51
N TYR A 309 -10.05 -72.39 57.02
CA TYR A 309 -8.65 -71.99 56.91
C TYR A 309 -8.17 -71.94 55.45
N LYS A 310 -8.55 -72.92 54.63
CA LYS A 310 -8.23 -72.91 53.19
C LYS A 310 -8.85 -71.71 52.48
N GLN A 311 -10.13 -71.43 52.72
CA GLN A 311 -10.80 -70.27 52.14
C GLN A 311 -10.15 -68.96 52.59
N LYS A 312 -9.82 -68.82 53.87
CA LYS A 312 -9.14 -67.62 54.38
C LYS A 312 -7.74 -67.44 53.80
N PHE A 313 -7.00 -68.54 53.62
CA PHE A 313 -5.70 -68.50 52.97
C PHE A 313 -5.81 -68.11 51.49
N GLU A 314 -6.79 -68.65 50.77
CA GLU A 314 -7.05 -68.31 49.37
C GLU A 314 -7.51 -66.86 49.19
N GLU A 315 -8.40 -66.35 50.05
CA GLU A 315 -8.80 -64.93 50.09
C GLU A 315 -7.60 -64.01 50.36
N MET A 316 -6.74 -64.38 51.32
CA MET A 316 -5.52 -63.62 51.61
C MET A 316 -4.53 -63.67 50.44
N GLN A 317 -4.40 -64.82 49.76
CA GLN A 317 -3.53 -64.97 48.60
C GLN A 317 -4.05 -64.18 47.39
N MET A 318 -5.35 -64.20 47.14
CA MET A 318 -5.99 -63.43 46.07
C MET A 318 -5.88 -61.93 46.33
N SER A 319 -6.16 -61.47 47.54
CA SER A 319 -6.03 -60.05 47.89
C SER A 319 -4.56 -59.59 47.82
N ALA A 320 -3.60 -60.39 48.27
CA ALA A 320 -2.17 -60.09 48.09
C ALA A 320 -1.78 -60.01 46.61
N GLY A 321 -2.34 -60.87 45.75
CA GLY A 321 -2.17 -60.81 44.30
C GLY A 321 -2.72 -59.51 43.70
N GLN A 322 -3.95 -59.14 44.07
CA GLN A 322 -4.60 -57.90 43.64
C GLN A 322 -3.78 -56.67 44.04
N TYR A 323 -3.35 -56.57 45.30
CA TYR A 323 -2.49 -55.47 45.74
C TYR A 323 -1.16 -55.41 44.98
N GLY A 324 -0.59 -56.56 44.63
CA GLY A 324 0.63 -56.64 43.81
C GLY A 324 0.41 -56.16 42.37
N ASP A 325 -0.73 -56.50 41.78
CA ASP A 325 -1.11 -56.08 40.43
C ASP A 325 -1.49 -54.59 40.37
N ASP A 326 -2.23 -54.08 41.36
CA ASP A 326 -2.54 -52.65 41.51
C ASP A 326 -1.27 -51.81 41.69
N LEU A 327 -0.31 -52.29 42.50
CA LEU A 327 0.98 -51.63 42.66
C LEU A 327 1.77 -51.64 41.34
N ARG A 328 1.69 -52.71 40.55
CA ARG A 328 2.34 -52.78 39.24
C ARG A 328 1.67 -51.84 38.23
N SER A 329 0.34 -51.74 38.25
CA SER A 329 -0.44 -50.83 37.40
C SER A 329 -0.13 -49.37 37.71
N THR A 330 -0.24 -48.97 38.97
CA THR A 330 0.09 -47.61 39.42
C THR A 330 1.53 -47.23 39.11
N LYS A 331 2.50 -48.15 39.26
CA LYS A 331 3.89 -47.93 38.85
C LYS A 331 4.04 -47.73 37.35
N ALA A 332 3.28 -48.45 36.52
CA ALA A 332 3.28 -48.29 35.07
C ALA A 332 2.67 -46.93 34.67
N GLU A 333 1.58 -46.52 35.31
CA GLU A 333 0.97 -45.19 35.12
C GLU A 333 1.93 -44.07 35.49
N ILE A 334 2.61 -44.16 36.64
CA ILE A 334 3.64 -43.20 37.05
C ILE A 334 4.76 -43.11 36.01
N ALA A 335 5.21 -44.25 35.47
CA ALA A 335 6.25 -44.26 34.42
C ALA A 335 5.76 -43.57 33.14
N GLU A 336 4.50 -43.76 32.75
CA GLU A 336 3.93 -43.12 31.57
C GLU A 336 3.71 -41.61 31.77
N LEU A 337 3.20 -41.20 32.93
CA LEU A 337 3.09 -39.79 33.30
C LEU A 337 4.47 -39.12 33.29
N ASN A 338 5.51 -39.79 33.79
CA ASN A 338 6.88 -39.27 33.72
C ASN A 338 7.38 -39.11 32.27
N ARG A 339 7.06 -40.06 31.38
CA ARG A 339 7.38 -39.91 29.94
C ARG A 339 6.62 -38.75 29.30
N MET A 340 5.35 -38.57 29.66
CA MET A 340 4.54 -37.46 29.17
C MET A 340 5.08 -36.11 29.66
N ILE A 341 5.47 -36.00 30.93
CA ILE A 341 6.13 -34.83 31.50
C ILE A 341 7.40 -34.50 30.72
N ALA A 342 8.28 -35.49 30.49
CA ALA A 342 9.52 -35.27 29.74
C ALA A 342 9.25 -34.82 28.29
N ARG A 343 8.22 -35.36 27.63
CA ARG A 343 7.81 -34.94 26.28
C ARG A 343 7.32 -33.49 26.28
N LEU A 344 6.44 -33.13 27.20
CA LEU A 344 5.92 -31.77 27.34
C LEU A 344 7.02 -30.77 27.70
N GLN A 345 7.98 -31.14 28.54
CA GLN A 345 9.15 -30.31 28.84
C GLN A 345 10.00 -30.04 27.59
N ASN A 346 10.25 -31.06 26.76
CA ASN A 346 10.98 -30.90 25.51
C ASN A 346 10.21 -30.03 24.50
N GLU A 347 8.89 -30.17 24.43
CA GLU A 347 8.03 -29.33 23.59
C GLU A 347 8.05 -27.86 24.05
N ILE A 348 7.96 -27.63 25.35
CA ILE A 348 8.10 -26.28 25.94
C ILE A 348 9.46 -25.68 25.59
N GLU A 349 10.55 -26.44 25.70
CA GLU A 349 11.88 -25.95 25.37
C GLU A 349 12.04 -25.67 23.87
N SER A 350 11.47 -26.52 23.02
CA SER A 350 11.44 -26.31 21.56
C SER A 350 10.68 -25.03 21.19
N VAL A 351 9.48 -24.83 21.76
CA VAL A 351 8.66 -23.62 21.51
C VAL A 351 9.35 -22.37 22.06
N LYS A 352 10.00 -22.45 23.23
CA LYS A 352 10.84 -21.35 23.76
C LYS A 352 11.98 -21.00 22.82
N GLY A 353 12.68 -22.01 22.28
CA GLY A 353 13.72 -21.81 21.28
C GLY A 353 13.21 -21.14 20.01
N GLN A 354 12.04 -21.58 19.50
CA GLN A 354 11.38 -20.95 18.35
C GLN A 354 11.00 -19.50 18.63
N ARG A 355 10.42 -19.22 19.81
CA ARG A 355 10.08 -17.85 20.22
C ARG A 355 11.32 -16.96 20.27
N SER A 356 12.41 -17.41 20.89
CA SER A 356 13.65 -16.64 20.96
C SER A 356 14.25 -16.37 19.57
N ASN A 357 14.19 -17.35 18.66
CA ASN A 357 14.63 -17.18 17.28
C ASN A 357 13.76 -16.16 16.51
N LEU A 358 12.44 -16.20 16.70
CA LEU A 358 11.53 -15.21 16.09
C LEU A 358 11.75 -13.81 16.67
N GLU A 359 11.93 -13.68 17.98
CA GLU A 359 12.27 -12.40 18.63
C GLU A 359 13.59 -11.84 18.08
N ALA A 360 14.60 -12.69 17.86
CA ALA A 360 15.86 -12.27 17.24
C ALA A 360 15.68 -11.81 15.78
N GLN A 361 14.87 -12.51 14.99
CA GLN A 361 14.56 -12.11 13.61
C GLN A 361 13.77 -10.79 13.54
N ILE A 362 12.84 -10.57 14.48
CA ILE A 362 12.09 -9.31 14.58
C ILE A 362 13.07 -8.18 14.89
N ALA A 363 13.95 -8.34 15.89
CA ALA A 363 14.94 -7.32 16.24
C ALA A 363 15.87 -6.99 15.06
N GLU A 364 16.35 -8.00 14.31
CA GLU A 364 17.19 -7.79 13.13
C GLU A 364 16.44 -7.09 11.99
N ALA A 365 15.16 -7.42 11.79
CA ALA A 365 14.30 -6.76 10.80
C ALA A 365 14.02 -5.30 11.17
N GLU A 366 13.77 -5.02 12.45
CA GLU A 366 13.60 -3.68 13.00
C GLU A 366 14.87 -2.84 12.83
N GLU A 367 16.04 -3.36 13.20
CA GLU A 367 17.32 -2.67 13.02
C GLU A 367 17.60 -2.36 11.54
N ARG A 368 17.40 -3.34 10.66
CA ARG A 368 17.57 -3.16 9.20
C ARG A 368 16.58 -2.12 8.66
N GLY A 369 15.35 -2.12 9.15
CA GLY A 369 14.33 -1.12 8.82
C GLY A 369 14.72 0.28 9.28
N GLU A 370 15.21 0.43 10.51
CA GLU A 370 15.66 1.70 11.06
C GLU A 370 16.84 2.27 10.26
N LEU A 371 17.82 1.43 9.90
CA LEU A 371 18.95 1.82 9.06
C LEU A 371 18.49 2.31 7.68
N ALA A 372 17.55 1.62 7.04
CA ALA A 372 17.00 2.02 5.75
C ALA A 372 16.27 3.38 5.82
N VAL A 373 15.50 3.61 6.89
CA VAL A 373 14.82 4.90 7.13
C VAL A 373 15.85 6.00 7.38
N LYS A 374 16.92 5.72 8.13
CA LYS A 374 17.99 6.69 8.40
C LYS A 374 18.73 7.09 7.13
N ASP A 375 19.03 6.13 6.25
CA ASP A 375 19.65 6.36 4.94
C ASP A 375 18.74 7.19 4.02
N ALA A 376 17.46 6.82 3.91
CA ALA A 376 16.49 7.57 3.13
C ALA A 376 16.36 9.03 3.63
N LYS A 377 16.32 9.24 4.95
CA LYS A 377 16.31 10.59 5.56
C LYS A 377 17.59 11.36 5.26
N ALA A 378 18.76 10.71 5.27
CA ALA A 378 20.01 11.36 4.90
C ALA A 378 19.98 11.80 3.43
N ARG A 379 19.52 10.92 2.53
CA ARG A 379 19.40 11.24 1.10
C ARG A 379 18.41 12.36 0.80
N ILE A 380 17.31 12.44 1.54
CA ILE A 380 16.37 13.57 1.45
C ILE A 380 17.08 14.87 1.83
N ARG A 381 17.82 14.89 2.96
CA ARG A 381 18.57 16.09 3.37
C ARG A 381 19.60 16.52 2.33
N ASP A 382 20.34 15.57 1.76
CA ASP A 382 21.34 15.87 0.71
C ASP A 382 20.68 16.48 -0.54
N LEU A 383 19.50 16.00 -0.92
CA LEU A 383 18.73 16.54 -2.04
C LEU A 383 18.14 17.93 -1.72
N GLU A 384 17.67 18.17 -0.50
CA GLU A 384 17.22 19.47 -0.04
C GLU A 384 18.36 20.50 -0.06
N ASP A 385 19.54 20.12 0.40
CA ASP A 385 20.74 20.96 0.37
C ASP A 385 21.18 21.26 -1.07
N ALA A 386 21.16 20.25 -1.95
CA ALA A 386 21.47 20.43 -3.37
C ALA A 386 20.47 21.38 -4.05
N LEU A 387 19.18 21.24 -3.74
CA LEU A 387 18.12 22.12 -4.24
C LEU A 387 18.34 23.56 -3.74
N GLN A 388 18.71 23.75 -2.48
CA GLN A 388 18.98 25.06 -1.91
C GLN A 388 20.19 25.72 -2.56
N ARG A 389 21.27 24.98 -2.81
CA ARG A 389 22.44 25.47 -3.55
C ARG A 389 22.07 25.87 -4.97
N ALA A 390 21.32 25.04 -5.70
CA ALA A 390 20.86 25.36 -7.05
C ALA A 390 19.99 26.62 -7.10
N LYS A 391 19.10 26.83 -6.11
CA LYS A 391 18.32 28.07 -5.97
C LYS A 391 19.21 29.29 -5.75
N GLN A 392 20.23 29.18 -4.90
CA GLN A 392 21.19 30.25 -4.64
C GLN A 392 22.00 30.58 -5.90
N ASP A 393 22.46 29.57 -6.64
CA ASP A 393 23.18 29.74 -7.90
C ASP A 393 22.30 30.42 -8.97
N MET A 394 21.04 30.00 -9.10
CA MET A 394 20.09 30.64 -10.01
C MET A 394 19.87 32.11 -9.63
N ALA A 395 19.69 32.40 -8.35
CA ALA A 395 19.54 33.78 -7.88
C ALA A 395 20.80 34.62 -8.14
N ARG A 396 22.00 34.03 -8.04
CA ARG A 396 23.25 34.68 -8.41
C ARG A 396 23.31 34.97 -9.91
N GLN A 397 23.02 33.99 -10.77
CA GLN A 397 23.00 34.18 -12.22
C GLN A 397 22.05 35.29 -12.64
N VAL A 398 20.84 35.35 -12.05
CA VAL A 398 19.87 36.43 -12.34
C VAL A 398 20.44 37.81 -12.00
N ARG A 399 21.18 37.95 -10.88
CA ARG A 399 21.85 39.22 -10.55
C ARG A 399 22.94 39.57 -11.56
N GLU A 400 23.80 38.61 -11.90
CA GLU A 400 24.87 38.81 -12.89
C GLU A 400 24.31 39.20 -14.27
N TYR A 401 23.21 38.57 -14.70
CA TYR A 401 22.52 38.94 -15.94
C TYR A 401 21.93 40.36 -15.87
N GLN A 402 21.36 40.76 -14.73
CA GLN A 402 20.82 42.11 -14.56
C GLN A 402 21.94 43.16 -14.58
N GLU A 403 23.09 42.88 -13.95
CA GLU A 403 24.27 43.75 -14.00
C GLU A 403 24.80 43.89 -15.43
N LEU A 404 24.92 42.79 -16.16
CA LEU A 404 25.33 42.80 -17.56
C LEU A 404 24.36 43.57 -18.46
N MET A 405 23.05 43.42 -18.23
CA MET A 405 22.02 44.21 -18.92
C MET A 405 22.19 45.70 -18.64
N ASN A 406 22.45 46.09 -17.39
CA ASN A 406 22.67 47.49 -17.03
C ASN A 406 23.89 48.06 -17.76
N VAL A 407 25.00 47.30 -17.84
CA VAL A 407 26.19 47.71 -18.61
C VAL A 407 25.86 47.85 -20.10
N LYS A 408 25.10 46.92 -20.67
CA LYS A 408 24.66 46.99 -22.07
C LYS A 408 23.85 48.25 -22.35
N LEU A 409 22.91 48.58 -21.47
CA LEU A 409 22.10 49.80 -21.59
C LEU A 409 22.96 51.07 -21.47
N ALA A 410 23.95 51.10 -20.58
CA ALA A 410 24.89 52.22 -20.49
C ALA A 410 25.70 52.38 -21.79
N LEU A 411 26.20 51.28 -22.36
CA LEU A 411 26.91 51.29 -23.64
C LEU A 411 26.02 51.74 -24.81
N ASP A 412 24.74 51.34 -24.84
CA ASP A 412 23.81 51.83 -25.86
C ASP A 412 23.61 53.35 -25.77
N ILE A 413 23.55 53.89 -24.56
CA ILE A 413 23.46 55.34 -24.32
C ILE A 413 24.73 56.02 -24.83
N GLU A 414 25.92 55.48 -24.52
CA GLU A 414 27.20 56.01 -25.02
C GLU A 414 27.26 55.97 -26.55
N ILE A 415 26.85 54.89 -27.19
CA ILE A 415 26.80 54.80 -28.65
C ILE A 415 25.82 55.84 -29.22
N ALA A 416 24.66 56.03 -28.60
CA ALA A 416 23.69 57.03 -29.02
C ALA A 416 24.23 58.47 -28.86
N THR A 417 24.96 58.76 -27.77
CA THR A 417 25.60 60.07 -27.60
C THR A 417 26.74 60.29 -28.58
N TYR A 418 27.58 59.27 -28.85
CA TYR A 418 28.62 59.34 -29.89
C TYR A 418 28.03 59.57 -31.28
N ARG A 419 26.94 58.89 -31.63
CA ARG A 419 26.21 59.13 -32.89
C ARG A 419 25.70 60.56 -32.99
N LYS A 420 25.07 61.08 -31.93
CA LYS A 420 24.56 62.46 -31.88
C LYS A 420 25.67 63.51 -31.99
N LEU A 421 26.83 63.27 -31.39
CA LEU A 421 28.01 64.12 -31.52
C LEU A 421 28.55 64.11 -32.95
N LEU A 422 28.63 62.94 -33.59
CA LEU A 422 29.01 62.82 -35.00
C LEU A 422 28.02 63.54 -35.91
N GLU A 423 26.71 63.35 -35.73
CA GLU A 423 25.66 64.06 -36.47
C GLU A 423 25.77 65.59 -36.26
N GLY A 424 26.15 66.03 -35.05
CA GLY A 424 26.42 67.43 -34.74
C GLY A 424 27.64 67.98 -35.48
N GLU A 425 28.74 67.24 -35.55
CA GLU A 425 29.92 67.61 -36.35
C GLU A 425 29.63 67.59 -37.85
N GLU A 426 28.92 66.59 -38.36
CA GLU A 426 28.47 66.54 -39.75
C GLU A 426 27.55 67.73 -40.06
N SER A 427 26.67 68.13 -39.13
CA SER A 427 25.85 69.33 -39.26
C SER A 427 26.68 70.62 -39.27
N ARG A 428 27.76 70.70 -38.47
CA ARG A 428 28.71 71.84 -38.49
C ARG A 428 29.50 71.91 -39.80
N LEU A 429 29.89 70.76 -40.35
CA LEU A 429 30.60 70.66 -41.63
C LEU A 429 29.66 70.92 -42.82
N ALA A 430 28.43 70.41 -42.79
CA ALA A 430 27.41 70.59 -43.83
C ALA A 430 26.78 72.00 -43.84
N SER A 431 26.70 72.67 -42.68
CA SER A 431 26.23 74.06 -42.58
C SER A 431 27.25 75.10 -43.07
N GLY A 432 28.49 74.71 -43.38
CA GLY A 432 29.57 75.62 -43.74
C GLY A 432 30.06 76.44 -42.55
N GLY A 433 31.37 76.72 -42.51
CA GLY A 433 32.01 77.48 -41.44
C GLY A 433 31.42 78.88 -41.25
N ALA A 434 30.37 78.99 -40.45
CA ALA A 434 29.86 80.24 -39.94
C ALA A 434 30.72 80.66 -38.75
N SER A 435 31.46 81.75 -38.96
CA SER A 435 32.24 82.48 -37.96
C SER A 435 31.54 82.56 -36.61
N ALA A 436 32.19 82.07 -35.56
CA ALA A 436 31.76 82.29 -34.19
C ALA A 436 31.98 83.77 -33.86
N THR A 437 30.90 84.57 -33.85
CA THR A 437 30.92 85.90 -33.21
C THR A 437 30.98 85.69 -31.71
N ILE A 438 32.18 85.82 -31.14
CA ILE A 438 32.43 85.84 -29.70
C ILE A 438 31.90 87.17 -29.15
N HIS A 439 30.77 87.14 -28.45
CA HIS A 439 30.38 88.24 -27.56
C HIS A 439 31.09 88.05 -26.21
N ILE A 440 32.19 88.77 -26.02
CA ILE A 440 32.79 89.01 -24.70
C ILE A 440 31.92 90.05 -23.98
N SER A 441 31.21 89.63 -22.95
CA SER A 441 30.65 90.54 -21.95
C SER A 441 31.58 90.54 -20.74
N VAL A 442 32.41 91.58 -20.64
CA VAL A 442 33.12 91.96 -19.41
C VAL A 442 32.11 92.65 -18.51
N THR A 443 31.76 92.02 -17.38
CA THR A 443 31.54 92.68 -16.08
C THR A 443 31.58 91.65 -14.98
#